data_AF-A0A7G9XTY0-F1
#
_entry.id   AF-A0A7G9XTY0-F1
#
_cell.length_a   1.000
_cell.length_b   1.000
_cell.length_c   1.000
_cell.angle_alpha   90.00
_cell.angle_beta   90.00
_cell.angle_gamma   90.00
#
_symmetry.space_group_name_H-M   'P 1'
#
loop_
_entity.id
_entity.type
_entity.pdbx_description
1 polymer ?
#
loop_
_entity_poly.entity_id
_entity_poly.type
_entity_poly.pdbx_seq_one_letter_code
_entity_poly.pdbx_strand_id
1 'polypeptide(L)' 'MTVEDLSAYLVIPVATLYKWRTLGEGPRGIRIGRHIRYHRSEVQAWLAARAEAVA' A
#
# COMPACT_ATOMS: atom_id res chain seq x y z
N MET A 1 6.25 1.22 7.93
CA MET A 1 5.76 -0.18 7.83
C MET A 1 6.40 -0.86 6.62
N THR A 2 6.70 -2.14 6.72
CA THR A 2 7.18 -2.98 5.60
C THR A 2 6.03 -3.40 4.69
N VAL A 3 6.32 -4.17 3.64
CA VAL A 3 5.25 -4.74 2.78
C VAL A 3 4.52 -5.88 3.51
N GLU A 4 5.21 -6.60 4.40
CA GLU A 4 4.65 -7.63 5.27
C GLU A 4 3.70 -7.00 6.30
N ASP A 5 4.10 -5.90 6.95
CA ASP A 5 3.21 -5.15 7.86
C ASP A 5 1.94 -4.69 7.14
N LEU A 6 2.08 -4.19 5.90
CA LEU A 6 0.95 -3.74 5.10
C LEU A 6 0.04 -4.90 4.70
N SER A 7 0.63 -6.04 4.34
CA SER A 7 -0.10 -7.27 4.03
C SER A 7 -0.93 -7.74 5.21
N ALA A 8 -0.34 -7.79 6.40
CA ALA A 8 -1.04 -8.14 7.63
C ALA A 8 -2.14 -7.11 7.96
N TYR A 9 -1.86 -5.82 7.79
CA TYR A 9 -2.80 -4.75 8.11
C TYR A 9 -4.04 -4.73 7.20
N LEU A 10 -3.87 -4.94 5.89
CA LEU A 10 -4.97 -4.94 4.93
C LEU A 10 -5.61 -6.32 4.74
N VAL A 11 -4.99 -7.38 5.29
CA VAL A 11 -5.37 -8.78 5.05
C VAL A 11 -5.29 -9.11 3.55
N ILE A 12 -4.23 -8.62 2.90
CA ILE A 12 -4.00 -8.79 1.46
C ILE A 12 -2.64 -9.45 1.24
N PRO A 13 -2.52 -10.48 0.38
CA PRO A 13 -1.23 -11.11 0.13
C PRO A 13 -0.16 -10.13 -0.39
N VAL A 14 1.08 -10.28 0.07
CA VAL A 14 2.24 -9.49 -0.39
C VAL A 14 2.37 -9.49 -1.93
N ALA A 15 2.08 -10.62 -2.58
CA ALA A 15 2.10 -10.72 -4.04
C ALA A 15 1.14 -9.73 -4.72
N THR A 16 -0.06 -9.56 -4.16
CA THR A 16 -1.06 -8.60 -4.65
C THR A 16 -0.58 -7.16 -4.45
N LEU A 17 0.08 -6.87 -3.32
CA LEU A 17 0.67 -5.55 -3.07
C LEU A 17 1.78 -5.21 -4.08
N TYR A 18 2.61 -6.20 -4.46
CA TYR A 18 3.59 -6.02 -5.53
C TYR A 18 2.91 -5.77 -6.88
N LYS A 19 1.84 -6.50 -7.21
CA LYS A 19 1.04 -6.26 -8.42
C LYS A 19 0.46 -4.84 -8.44
N TRP A 20 -0.13 -4.38 -7.34
CA TRP A 20 -0.62 -3.00 -7.25
C TRP A 20 0.48 -1.97 -7.46
N ARG A 21 1.68 -2.23 -6.96
CA ARG A 21 2.82 -1.35 -7.18
C ARG A 21 3.24 -1.30 -8.65
N THR A 22 3.20 -2.42 -9.37
CA THR A 22 3.47 -2.43 -10.81
C THR A 22 2.39 -1.72 -11.63
N LEU A 23 1.14 -1.75 -11.16
CA LEU A 23 -0.01 -1.12 -11.84
C LEU A 23 -0.23 0.34 -11.41
N GLY A 24 0.41 0.79 -10.32
CA GLY A 24 0.20 2.13 -9.76
C GLY A 24 -1.09 2.29 -8.94
N GLU A 25 -1.73 1.19 -8.53
CA GLU A 25 -3.07 1.19 -7.91
C GLU A 25 -3.06 1.14 -6.37
N GLY A 26 -1.87 1.08 -5.75
CA GLY A 26 -1.69 0.90 -4.32
C GLY A 26 -1.26 2.16 -3.55
N PRO A 27 -1.12 2.07 -2.22
CA PRO A 27 -0.66 3.18 -1.41
C PRO A 27 0.77 3.58 -1.78
N ARG A 28 1.10 4.87 -1.59
CA ARG A 28 2.43 5.39 -1.92
C ARG A 28 3.49 4.77 -1.01
N GLY A 29 4.40 4.02 -1.63
CA GLY A 29 5.57 3.42 -0.97
C GLY A 29 6.87 4.11 -1.37
N ILE A 30 7.73 4.39 -0.40
CA ILE A 30 9.06 4.97 -0.58
C ILE A 30 10.08 3.84 -0.70
N ARG A 31 10.98 3.97 -1.69
CA ARG A 31 12.06 3.00 -1.89
C ARG A 31 13.29 3.43 -1.11
N ILE A 32 13.76 2.54 -0.23
CA ILE A 32 14.96 2.72 0.60
C ILE A 32 15.90 1.55 0.30
N GLY A 33 16.86 1.79 -0.59
CA GLY A 33 17.69 0.73 -1.16
C GLY A 33 16.84 -0.32 -1.87
N ARG A 34 16.98 -1.60 -1.47
CA ARG A 34 16.19 -2.73 -1.99
C ARG A 34 14.79 -2.86 -1.35
N HIS A 35 14.52 -2.10 -0.29
CA HIS A 35 13.30 -2.26 0.49
C HIS A 35 12.28 -1.19 0.15
N ILE A 36 11.00 -1.55 0.24
CA ILE A 36 9.90 -0.58 0.19
C ILE A 36 9.39 -0.38 1.61
N ARG A 37 9.11 0.87 1.95
CA ARG A 37 8.48 1.27 3.20
C ARG A 37 7.27 2.14 2.90
N TYR A 38 6.21 1.91 3.65
CA TYR A 38 5.02 2.74 3.61
C TYR A 38 4.94 3.58 4.88
N HIS A 39 4.54 4.83 4.72
CA HIS A 39 4.15 5.66 5.84
C HIS A 39 2.69 5.40 6.18
N ARG A 40 2.33 5.42 7.47
CA ARG A 40 0.95 5.14 7.91
C ARG A 40 -0.04 6.12 7.27
N SER A 41 0.29 7.41 7.24
CA SER A 41 -0.58 8.43 6.64
C SER A 41 -0.86 8.19 5.16
N GLU A 42 0.14 7.78 4.37
CA GLU A 42 -0.03 7.50 2.93
C GLU A 42 -0.98 6.33 2.68
N VAL A 43 -0.89 5.28 3.52
CA VAL A 43 -1.80 4.14 3.45
C VAL A 43 -3.23 4.55 3.81
N GLN A 44 -3.41 5.36 4.86
CA GLN A 44 -4.72 5.87 5.25
C GLN A 44 -5.32 6.80 4.19
N ALA A 45 -4.52 7.72 3.62
CA ALA A 45 -4.96 8.61 2.56
C ALA A 45 -5.41 7.85 1.32
N TRP A 46 -4.69 6.79 0.94
CA TRP A 46 -5.08 5.91 -0.15
C TRP A 46 -6.39 5.17 0.14
N LEU A 47 -6.58 4.65 1.36
CA LEU A 47 -7.85 4.01 1.76
C LEU A 47 -9.02 5.00 1.72
N ALA A 48 -8.82 6.22 2.24
CA ALA A 48 -9.84 7.27 2.25
C ALA A 48 -10.27 7.65 0.84
N ALA A 49 -9.31 7.91 -0.05
CA ALA A 49 -9.57 8.22 -1.46
C ALA A 49 -10.37 7.11 -2.18
N ARG A 50 -10.15 5.84 -1.82
CA ARG A 50 -10.91 4.71 -2.36
C ARG A 50 -12.31 4.56 -1.76
N ALA A 51 -12.50 4.94 -0.50
CA ALA A 51 -13.82 4.93 0.12
C ALA A 51 -14.73 6.00 -0.49
N GLU A 52 -14.18 7.19 -0.79
CA GLU A 52 -14.92 8.27 -1.45
C GLU A 52 -15.27 7.96 -2.91
N ALA A 53 -14.43 7.20 -3.62
CA ALA A 53 -14.72 6.77 -4.99
C ALA A 53 -15.85 5.73 -5.11
N VAL A 54 -16.35 5.19 -4.00
CA VAL A 54 -17.45 4.21 -3.95
C VAL A 54 -18.78 4.86 -3.52
N ALA A 55 -18.82 6.19 -3.34
CA ALA A 55 -20.02 6.99 -3.10
C ALA A 55 -20.55 7.63 -4.39
#